data_AF-A0A969KQG8-F1
#
_entry.id   AF-A0A969KQG8-F1
#
_cell.length_a   1.000
_cell.length_b   1.000
_cell.length_c   1.000
_cell.angle_alpha   90.00
_cell.angle_beta   90.00
_cell.angle_gamma   90.00
#
_symmetry.space_group_name_H-M   'P 1'
#
loop_
_entity.id
_entity.type
_entity.pdbx_description
1 polymer ?
#
loop_
_entity_poly.entity_id
_entity_poly.type
_entity_poly.pdbx_seq_one_letter_code
_entity_poly.pdbx_strand_id
1 'polypeptide(L)'
;LPSDQEGAQVEPLPVDLAANALSLGAHVIECHSVAEVIAALQTAKSIDRTVVIHAPDDRYLGVPGYESWWDVPVAEVSESDSVNAAREEWEEMRALERYFL
;
A
#
# COMPACT_ATOMS: atom_id res chain seq x y z
N LEU A 1 -1.61 -12.06 6.15
CA LEU A 1 -0.45 -12.91 5.75
C LEU A 1 -0.97 -14.16 5.06
N PRO A 2 -0.16 -14.88 4.26
CA PRO A 2 -0.59 -16.08 3.51
C PRO A 2 -1.14 -17.22 4.38
N SER A 3 -1.01 -17.13 5.71
CA SER A 3 -1.54 -18.05 6.72
C SER A 3 -2.86 -17.62 7.36
N ASP A 4 -3.37 -16.41 7.06
CA ASP A 4 -4.60 -15.91 7.67
C ASP A 4 -5.80 -16.47 6.89
N GLN A 5 -6.35 -17.59 7.33
CA GLN A 5 -7.62 -18.09 6.76
C GLN A 5 -8.78 -17.18 7.19
N GLU A 6 -9.73 -16.95 6.27
CA GLU A 6 -11.02 -16.35 6.61
C GLU A 6 -11.65 -17.10 7.78
N GLY A 7 -12.00 -16.38 8.85
CA GLY A 7 -12.65 -16.96 10.03
C GLY A 7 -11.72 -17.46 11.14
N ALA A 8 -10.39 -17.33 11.03
CA ALA A 8 -9.54 -17.35 12.22
C ALA A 8 -9.98 -16.19 13.13
N GLN A 9 -10.13 -16.42 14.45
CA GLN A 9 -10.45 -15.37 15.42
C GLN A 9 -9.29 -14.35 15.46
N VAL A 10 -9.34 -13.37 14.57
CA VAL A 10 -8.41 -12.23 14.57
C VAL A 10 -9.04 -11.18 15.46
N GLU A 11 -8.46 -10.99 16.64
CA GLU A 11 -8.75 -9.80 17.43
C GLU A 11 -8.13 -8.59 16.71
N PRO A 12 -8.93 -7.60 16.29
CA PRO A 12 -8.37 -6.38 15.74
C PRO A 12 -7.51 -5.72 16.82
N LEU A 13 -6.29 -5.32 16.45
CA LEU A 13 -5.47 -4.52 17.34
C LEU A 13 -6.26 -3.24 17.69
N PRO A 14 -6.26 -2.80 18.96
CA PRO A 14 -7.00 -1.62 19.40
C PRO A 14 -6.28 -0.33 18.98
N VAL A 15 -5.96 -0.23 17.69
CA VAL A 15 -5.17 0.84 17.09
C VAL A 15 -6.11 1.70 16.25
N ASP A 16 -6.22 2.95 16.67
CA ASP A 16 -6.86 3.99 15.88
C ASP A 16 -5.77 4.81 15.17
N LEU A 17 -5.59 4.53 13.88
CA LEU A 17 -4.57 5.17 13.05
C LEU A 17 -4.90 6.66 12.80
N ALA A 18 -6.18 7.02 12.73
CA ALA A 18 -6.62 8.40 12.58
C ALA A 18 -6.30 9.20 13.85
N ALA A 19 -6.66 8.67 15.03
CA ALA A 19 -6.33 9.29 16.31
C ALA A 19 -4.81 9.38 16.52
N ASN A 20 -4.04 8.37 16.10
CA ASN A 20 -2.58 8.42 16.16
C ASN A 20 -2.03 9.56 15.30
N ALA A 21 -2.47 9.70 14.05
CA ALA A 21 -2.05 10.79 13.17
C ALA A 21 -2.42 12.18 13.72
N LEU A 22 -3.63 12.33 14.28
CA LEU A 22 -4.04 13.54 14.98
C LEU A 22 -3.10 13.85 16.16
N SER A 23 -2.72 12.85 16.95
CA SER A 23 -1.82 13.04 18.12
C SER A 23 -0.42 13.52 17.72
N LEU A 24 0.00 13.22 16.49
CA LEU A 24 1.27 13.68 15.90
C LEU A 24 1.16 15.06 15.24
N GLY A 25 -0.01 15.71 15.29
CA GLY A 25 -0.23 17.07 14.78
C GLY A 25 -0.73 17.16 13.33
N ALA A 26 -1.08 16.04 12.70
CA ALA A 26 -1.64 16.04 11.35
C ALA A 26 -3.08 16.59 11.31
N HIS A 27 -3.48 17.15 10.16
CA HIS A 27 -4.89 17.27 9.79
C HIS A 27 -5.38 15.89 9.34
N VAL A 28 -6.37 15.30 10.01
CA VAL A 28 -6.96 14.05 9.51
C VAL A 28 -8.28 14.34 8.81
N ILE A 29 -8.44 13.77 7.61
CA ILE A 29 -9.70 13.74 6.86
C ILE A 29 -10.11 12.27 6.73
N GLU A 30 -11.19 11.86 7.38
CA GLU A 30 -11.72 10.50 7.27
C GLU A 30 -12.63 10.39 6.04
N CYS A 31 -12.46 9.32 5.26
CA CYS A 31 -13.17 9.09 4.00
C CYS A 31 -13.68 7.64 3.94
N HIS A 32 -14.92 7.46 3.52
CA HIS A 32 -15.57 6.14 3.40
C HIS A 32 -15.97 5.79 1.98
N SER A 33 -15.56 6.62 1.01
CA SER A 33 -15.85 6.43 -0.40
C SER A 33 -14.77 7.03 -1.29
N VAL A 34 -14.68 6.54 -2.53
CA VAL A 34 -13.78 7.10 -3.55
C VAL A 34 -14.07 8.58 -3.80
N ALA A 35 -15.33 8.99 -3.79
CA ALA A 35 -15.73 10.38 -3.98
C ALA A 35 -15.20 11.28 -2.84
N GLU A 36 -15.25 10.80 -1.60
CA GLU A 36 -14.68 11.51 -0.45
C GLU A 36 -13.17 11.61 -0.53
N VAL A 37 -12.46 10.54 -0.93
CA VAL A 37 -11.00 10.58 -1.12
C VAL A 37 -10.62 11.62 -2.17
N ILE A 38 -11.32 11.67 -3.30
CA ILE A 38 -11.08 12.67 -4.36
C ILE A 38 -11.30 14.10 -3.83
N ALA A 39 -12.38 14.31 -3.08
CA ALA A 39 -12.66 15.61 -2.47
C ALA A 39 -11.58 15.99 -1.44
N ALA A 40 -11.19 15.05 -0.57
CA ALA A 40 -10.16 15.23 0.44
C ALA A 40 -8.81 15.59 -0.17
N LEU A 41 -8.44 15.00 -1.32
CA LEU A 41 -7.24 15.36 -2.06
C LEU A 41 -7.26 16.82 -2.55
N GLN A 42 -8.42 17.35 -2.93
CA GLN A 42 -8.54 18.77 -3.29
C GLN A 42 -8.47 19.67 -2.06
N THR A 43 -9.17 19.30 -0.98
CA THR A 43 -9.12 20.03 0.29
C THR A 43 -7.73 20.05 0.90
N ALA A 44 -6.98 18.95 0.81
CA ALA A 44 -5.64 18.83 1.36
C ALA A 44 -4.67 19.90 0.80
N LYS A 45 -4.86 20.30 -0.46
CA LYS A 45 -4.01 21.32 -1.12
C LYS A 45 -4.15 22.72 -0.53
N SER A 46 -5.25 23.03 0.16
CA SER A 46 -5.45 24.34 0.79
C SER A 46 -5.06 24.36 2.26
N ILE A 47 -4.57 23.25 2.81
CA ILE A 47 -4.19 23.12 4.22
C ILE A 47 -2.66 23.31 4.33
N ASP A 48 -2.23 24.17 5.25
CA ASP A 48 -0.83 24.56 5.48
C ASP A 48 -0.08 23.66 6.47
N ARG A 49 -0.66 22.50 6.80
CA ARG A 49 -0.11 21.48 7.70
C ARG A 49 -0.17 20.10 7.05
N THR A 50 0.62 19.16 7.54
CA THR A 50 0.56 17.74 7.11
C THR A 50 -0.87 17.21 7.17
N VAL A 51 -1.36 16.64 6.06
CA VAL A 51 -2.69 16.04 5.97
C VAL A 51 -2.57 14.53 5.84
N VAL A 52 -3.33 13.80 6.65
CA VAL A 52 -3.56 12.36 6.52
C VAL A 52 -5.00 12.15 6.08
N ILE A 53 -5.19 11.58 4.90
CA ILE A 53 -6.50 11.14 4.41
C ILE A 53 -6.66 9.68 4.83
N HIS A 54 -7.52 9.41 5.79
CA HIS A 54 -7.74 8.08 6.35
C HIS A 54 -8.95 7.43 5.66
N ALA A 55 -8.73 6.35 4.92
CA ALA A 55 -9.78 5.58 4.26
C ALA A 55 -9.67 4.11 4.68
N PRO A 56 -10.60 3.59 5.52
CA PRO A 56 -10.62 2.18 5.86
C PRO A 56 -11.03 1.37 4.63
N ASP A 57 -10.34 0.25 4.42
CA ASP A 57 -10.62 -0.69 3.34
C ASP A 57 -10.66 -2.12 3.89
N ASP A 58 -11.38 -3.00 3.19
CA ASP A 58 -11.46 -4.40 3.57
C ASP A 58 -10.22 -5.14 3.05
N ARG A 59 -9.43 -5.69 3.97
CA ARG A 59 -8.22 -6.48 3.68
C ARG A 59 -8.44 -7.67 2.74
N TYR A 60 -9.67 -8.16 2.60
CA TYR A 60 -10.01 -9.30 1.72
C TYR A 60 -10.53 -8.84 0.35
N LEU A 61 -10.83 -7.55 0.19
CA LEU A 61 -11.14 -6.99 -1.12
C LEU A 61 -9.84 -6.68 -1.84
N GLY A 62 -9.61 -7.43 -2.92
CA GLY A 62 -8.46 -7.26 -3.80
C GLY A 62 -8.87 -6.76 -5.19
N VAL A 63 -7.90 -6.23 -5.92
CA VAL A 63 -8.02 -6.03 -7.37
C VAL A 63 -7.61 -7.31 -8.11
N PRO A 64 -8.11 -7.58 -9.34
CA PRO A 64 -7.76 -8.78 -10.11
C PRO A 64 -6.26 -8.95 -10.37
N GLY A 65 -5.52 -7.84 -10.31
CA GLY A 65 -4.08 -7.76 -10.43
C GLY A 65 -3.67 -6.29 -10.32
N TYR A 66 -2.40 -6.04 -10.01
CA TYR A 66 -1.94 -4.67 -9.79
C TYR A 66 -1.47 -3.95 -11.05
N GLU A 67 -1.41 -4.61 -12.22
CA GLU A 67 -0.80 -4.13 -13.49
C GLU A 67 0.58 -3.44 -13.30
N SER A 68 1.17 -3.62 -12.12
CA SER A 68 2.34 -2.95 -11.60
C SER A 68 3.16 -4.00 -10.88
N TRP A 69 4.46 -3.78 -10.91
CA TRP A 69 5.45 -4.64 -10.33
C TRP A 69 6.18 -3.87 -9.23
N TRP A 70 6.67 -4.59 -8.23
CA TRP A 70 7.45 -4.01 -7.14
C TRP A 70 8.91 -4.42 -7.33
N ASP A 71 9.83 -3.46 -7.20
CA ASP A 71 11.26 -3.77 -7.16
C ASP A 71 11.59 -4.48 -5.83
N VAL A 72 11.42 -5.80 -5.85
CA VAL A 72 11.85 -6.71 -4.79
C VAL A 72 13.06 -7.47 -5.32
N PRO A 73 14.28 -7.16 -4.87
CA PRO A 73 15.49 -7.76 -5.41
C PRO A 73 15.48 -9.29 -5.30
N VAL A 74 15.69 -9.95 -6.44
CA VAL A 74 15.89 -11.40 -6.51
C VAL A 74 17.37 -11.72 -6.32
N ALA A 75 17.66 -12.84 -5.64
CA ALA A 75 19.03 -13.29 -5.41
C ALA A 75 19.84 -13.33 -6.72
N GLU A 76 21.04 -12.75 -6.70
CA GLU A 76 21.90 -12.66 -7.88
C GLU A 76 22.47 -14.03 -8.30
N VAL A 77 22.67 -14.92 -7.34
CA VAL A 77 23.14 -16.30 -7.58
C VAL A 77 22.25 -17.27 -6.81
N SER A 78 21.86 -18.36 -7.48
CA SER A 78 21.05 -19.41 -6.88
C SER A 78 21.25 -20.74 -7.60
N GLU A 79 21.26 -21.83 -6.84
CA GLU A 79 21.20 -23.19 -7.37
C GLU A 79 19.78 -23.58 -7.82
N SER A 80 18.78 -22.75 -7.51
CA SER A 80 17.37 -22.99 -7.86
C SER A 80 17.02 -22.35 -9.20
N ASP A 81 16.66 -23.17 -10.18
CA ASP A 81 16.23 -22.72 -11.52
C ASP A 81 15.06 -21.71 -11.45
N SER A 82 14.13 -21.89 -10.51
CA SER A 82 13.01 -20.96 -10.32
C SER A 82 13.44 -19.57 -9.86
N VAL A 83 14.54 -19.46 -9.12
CA VAL A 83 15.08 -18.18 -8.66
C VAL A 83 15.85 -17.52 -9.79
N ASN A 84 16.57 -18.29 -10.61
CA ASN A 84 17.25 -17.78 -11.79
C ASN A 84 16.24 -17.22 -12.81
N ALA A 85 15.13 -17.92 -13.06
CA ALA A 85 14.05 -17.41 -13.91
C ALA A 85 13.41 -16.13 -13.34
N ALA A 86 13.10 -16.10 -12.04
CA ALA A 86 12.56 -14.90 -11.40
C ALA A 86 13.54 -13.70 -11.46
N ARG A 87 14.86 -13.97 -11.44
CA ARG A 87 15.89 -12.94 -11.59
C ARG A 87 15.87 -12.35 -12.99
N GLU A 88 15.78 -13.17 -14.03
CA GLU A 88 15.67 -12.73 -15.43
C GLU A 88 14.44 -11.84 -15.63
N GLU A 89 13.26 -12.27 -15.16
CA GLU A 89 12.02 -11.48 -15.21
C GLU A 89 12.16 -10.14 -14.47
N TRP A 90 12.78 -10.15 -13.29
CA TRP A 90 13.02 -8.93 -12.51
C TRP A 90 13.97 -7.96 -13.21
N GLU A 91 15.02 -8.44 -13.88
CA GLU A 91 15.97 -7.59 -14.63
C GLU A 91 15.28 -6.87 -15.81
N GLU A 92 14.38 -7.56 -16.52
CA GLU A 92 13.56 -6.95 -17.58
C GLU A 92 12.64 -5.85 -17.04
N MET A 93 11.95 -6.12 -15.93
CA MET A 93 11.04 -5.14 -15.32
C MET A 93 11.78 -3.96 -14.72
N ARG A 94 12.96 -4.19 -14.12
CA ARG A 94 13.80 -3.13 -13.54
C ARG A 94 14.26 -2.11 -14.58
N ALA A 95 14.52 -2.54 -15.81
CA ALA A 95 14.83 -1.62 -16.91
C ALA A 95 13.65 -0.68 -17.27
N LEU A 96 12.41 -1.04 -16.91
CA LEU A 96 11.20 -0.25 -17.14
C LEU A 96 10.85 0.68 -15.97
N GLU A 97 11.60 0.65 -14.87
CA GLU A 97 11.39 1.53 -13.72
C GLU A 97 11.43 3.02 -14.13
N ARG A 98 10.45 3.80 -13.68
CA ARG A 98 10.37 5.24 -13.96
C ARG A 98 10.54 6.03 -12.66
N TYR A 99 11.60 6.84 -12.61
CA TYR A 99 11.75 7.85 -11.56
C TYR A 99 10.85 9.03 -11.87
N PHE A 100 9.75 9.17 -11.11
CA PHE A 100 8.95 10.38 -11.11
C PHE A 100 9.58 11.35 -10.09
N LEU A 101 10.44 12.25 -10.58
CA LEU A 101 10.95 13.40 -9.84
C LEU A 101 10.04 14.62 -10.04
#